data_AF-A0A3P8FRB1-F1
#
_entry.id   AF-A0A3P8FRB1-F1
#
_cell.length_a   1.000
_cell.length_b   1.000
_cell.length_c   1.000
_cell.angle_alpha   90.00
_cell.angle_beta   90.00
_cell.angle_gamma   90.00
#
_symmetry.space_group_name_H-M   'P 1'
#
loop_
_entity.id
_entity.type
_entity.pdbx_description
1 polymer ?
#
loop_
_entity_poly.entity_id
_entity_poly.type
_entity_poly.pdbx_seq_one_letter_code
_entity_poly.pdbx_strand_id
1 'polypeptide(L)'
;MKALNEFLKYNAKFTETKASLEFIKNCIESCHYSKLFCKSIRRNHVHPNRKTLKRYAFNKIDTLNNDLTEIEVNIARRKFAADELTEDLKSQLTEYVTKITKERPNKKHIQLLKSLENQPV
;
A
#
# COMPACT_ATOMS: atom_id res chain seq x y z
N MET A 1 20.06 -11.29 -10.91
CA MET A 1 19.78 -11.07 -9.47
C MET A 1 19.07 -9.75 -9.17
N LYS A 2 19.61 -8.56 -9.54
CA LYS A 2 18.99 -7.26 -9.18
C LYS A 2 17.55 -7.08 -9.69
N ALA A 3 17.30 -7.39 -10.97
CA ALA A 3 15.97 -7.25 -11.58
C ALA A 3 14.90 -8.13 -10.89
N LEU A 4 15.27 -9.35 -10.50
CA LEU A 4 14.39 -10.28 -9.78
C LEU A 4 14.04 -9.78 -8.37
N ASN A 5 15.03 -9.24 -7.64
CA ASN A 5 14.79 -8.64 -6.33
C ASN A 5 13.88 -7.41 -6.43
N GLU A 6 14.08 -6.58 -7.46
CA GLU A 6 13.19 -5.44 -7.72
C GLU A 6 11.78 -5.91 -8.08
N PHE A 7 11.63 -6.94 -8.92
CA PHE A 7 10.34 -7.54 -9.24
C PHE A 7 9.57 -7.99 -7.98
N LEU A 8 10.26 -8.71 -7.07
CA LEU A 8 9.68 -9.11 -5.78
C LEU A 8 9.29 -7.91 -4.91
N LYS A 9 10.16 -6.89 -4.84
CA LYS A 9 9.91 -5.66 -4.09
C LYS A 9 8.67 -4.93 -4.59
N TYR A 10 8.51 -4.79 -5.91
CA TYR A 10 7.36 -4.10 -6.48
C TYR A 10 6.06 -4.89 -6.31
N ASN A 11 6.08 -6.22 -6.42
CA ASN A 11 4.92 -7.07 -6.10
C ASN A 11 4.47 -6.91 -4.64
N ALA A 12 5.42 -6.94 -3.70
CA ALA A 12 5.12 -6.65 -2.30
C ALA A 12 4.51 -5.25 -2.12
N LYS A 13 5.16 -4.22 -2.67
CA LYS A 13 4.70 -2.82 -2.58
C LYS A 13 3.30 -2.65 -3.18
N PHE A 14 3.00 -3.31 -4.28
CA PHE A 14 1.68 -3.28 -4.93
C PHE A 14 0.58 -3.69 -3.96
N THR A 15 0.76 -4.84 -3.30
CA THR A 15 -0.24 -5.37 -2.36
C THR A 15 -0.38 -4.53 -1.08
N GLU A 16 0.72 -3.99 -0.56
CA GLU A 16 0.70 -3.04 0.56
C GLU A 16 -0.02 -1.73 0.20
N THR A 17 0.14 -1.27 -1.05
CA THR A 17 -0.50 -0.05 -1.56
C THR A 17 -2.01 -0.26 -1.72
N LYS A 18 -2.45 -1.43 -2.23
CA LYS A 18 -3.87 -1.82 -2.28
C LYS A 18 -4.49 -1.88 -0.88
N ALA A 19 -3.83 -2.52 0.08
CA ALA A 19 -4.30 -2.55 1.47
C ALA A 19 -4.43 -1.16 2.08
N SER A 20 -3.48 -0.26 1.77
CA SER A 20 -3.55 1.14 2.21
C SER A 20 -4.72 1.88 1.59
N LEU A 21 -5.02 1.65 0.32
CA LEU A 21 -6.15 2.25 -0.38
C LEU A 21 -7.49 1.80 0.21
N GLU A 22 -7.65 0.49 0.46
CA GLU A 22 -8.83 -0.07 1.11
C GLU A 22 -9.05 0.50 2.51
N PHE A 23 -7.98 0.56 3.31
CA PHE A 23 -8.04 1.18 4.63
C PHE A 23 -8.55 2.64 4.59
N ILE A 24 -8.10 3.44 3.62
CA ILE A 24 -8.53 4.83 3.50
C ILE A 24 -10.00 4.93 3.08
N LYS A 25 -10.46 4.06 2.18
CA LYS A 25 -11.88 3.96 1.82
C LYS A 25 -12.74 3.66 3.05
N ASN A 26 -12.33 2.68 3.86
CA ASN A 26 -13.01 2.34 5.11
C ASN A 26 -13.05 3.52 6.10
N CYS A 27 -11.97 4.32 6.19
CA CYS A 27 -11.95 5.53 7.02
C CYS A 27 -12.96 6.59 6.53
N ILE A 28 -13.13 6.74 5.22
CA ILE A 28 -14.10 7.68 4.63
C ILE A 28 -15.53 7.22 4.92
N GLU A 29 -15.81 5.94 4.70
CA GLU A 29 -17.14 5.33 4.89
C GLU A 29 -17.57 5.38 6.35
N SER A 30 -16.70 4.96 7.27
CA SER A 30 -16.96 4.99 8.73
C SER A 30 -16.88 6.40 9.34
N CYS A 31 -16.41 7.40 8.59
CA CYS A 31 -16.02 8.71 9.10
C CYS A 31 -15.02 8.67 10.27
N HIS A 32 -14.26 7.57 10.40
CA HIS A 32 -13.27 7.38 11.45
C HIS A 32 -11.86 7.47 10.84
N TYR A 33 -11.12 8.52 11.19
CA TYR A 33 -9.81 8.83 10.60
C TYR A 33 -8.67 8.62 11.60
N SER A 34 -7.55 8.09 11.11
CA SER A 34 -6.31 7.96 11.88
C SER A 34 -5.81 9.32 12.39
N LYS A 35 -5.23 9.38 13.60
CA LYS A 35 -4.53 10.58 14.10
C LYS A 35 -3.41 11.04 13.15
N LEU A 36 -2.85 10.13 12.35
CA LEU A 36 -1.86 10.48 11.32
C LEU A 36 -2.45 11.43 10.27
N PHE A 37 -3.73 11.31 9.93
CA PHE A 37 -4.40 12.22 8.99
C PHE A 37 -4.51 13.61 9.62
N CYS A 38 -4.95 13.67 10.88
CA CYS A 38 -5.00 14.92 11.64
C CYS A 38 -3.62 15.59 11.73
N LYS A 39 -2.56 14.82 12.03
CA LYS A 39 -1.18 15.31 12.09
C LYS A 39 -0.71 15.85 10.73
N SER A 40 -0.96 15.13 9.64
CA SER A 40 -0.58 15.56 8.29
C SER A 40 -1.29 16.85 7.87
N ILE A 41 -2.57 17.00 8.19
CA ILE A 41 -3.34 18.22 7.90
C ILE A 41 -2.82 19.40 8.72
N ARG A 42 -2.54 19.19 10.02
CA ARG A 42 -1.97 20.23 10.90
C ARG A 42 -0.60 20.73 10.43
N ARG A 43 0.24 19.84 9.88
CA ARG A 43 1.55 20.22 9.29
C ARG A 43 1.41 21.20 8.12
N ASN A 44 0.27 21.19 7.44
CA ASN A 44 -0.05 22.14 6.38
C ASN A 44 -0.83 23.36 6.89
N HIS A 45 -0.79 23.63 8.20
CA HIS A 45 -1.49 24.74 8.87
C HIS A 45 -3.02 24.74 8.65
N VAL A 46 -3.61 23.59 8.38
CA VAL A 46 -5.07 23.42 8.23
C VAL A 46 -5.64 22.84 9.51
N HIS A 47 -6.78 23.38 9.98
CA HIS A 47 -7.49 22.82 11.12
C HIS A 47 -8.21 21.51 10.72
N PRO A 48 -7.94 20.36 11.37
CA PRO A 48 -8.61 19.11 11.06
C PRO A 48 -10.09 19.16 11.45
N ASN A 49 -10.96 19.16 10.46
CA ASN A 49 -12.39 18.90 10.59
C ASN A 49 -12.82 17.80 9.61
N ARG A 50 -14.10 17.39 9.66
CA ARG A 50 -14.63 16.32 8.81
C ARG A 50 -14.40 16.57 7.31
N LYS A 51 -14.58 17.81 6.85
CA LYS A 51 -14.40 18.19 5.43
C LYS A 51 -12.94 18.12 5.01
N THR A 52 -12.02 18.63 5.82
CA THR A 52 -10.59 18.61 5.51
C THR A 52 -10.01 17.19 5.59
N LEU A 53 -10.46 16.37 6.55
CA LEU A 53 -10.07 14.97 6.68
C LEU A 53 -10.53 14.14 5.47
N LYS A 54 -11.80 14.30 5.07
CA LYS A 54 -12.34 13.62 3.88
C LYS A 54 -11.60 14.05 2.61
N ARG A 55 -11.33 15.35 2.44
CA ARG A 55 -10.56 15.87 1.29
C ARG A 55 -9.14 15.32 1.28
N TYR A 56 -8.45 15.30 2.41
CA TYR A 56 -7.12 14.71 2.52
C TYR A 56 -7.12 13.22 2.16
N ALA A 57 -8.14 12.48 2.61
CA ALA A 57 -8.30 11.07 2.28
C ALA A 57 -8.47 10.84 0.78
N PHE A 58 -9.31 11.63 0.09
CA PHE A 58 -9.43 11.55 -1.37
C PHE A 58 -8.14 11.88 -2.10
N ASN A 59 -7.46 12.97 -1.73
CA ASN A 59 -6.16 13.31 -2.32
C ASN A 59 -5.14 12.17 -2.13
N LYS A 60 -5.21 11.47 -0.98
CA LYS A 60 -4.35 10.32 -0.71
C LYS A 60 -4.72 9.12 -1.56
N ILE A 61 -6.02 8.88 -1.81
CA ILE A 61 -6.49 7.85 -2.76
C ILE A 61 -5.95 8.14 -4.17
N ASP A 62 -6.06 9.39 -4.65
CA ASP A 62 -5.56 9.77 -5.98
C ASP A 62 -4.06 9.52 -6.10
N THR A 63 -3.29 9.90 -5.07
CA THR A 63 -1.86 9.63 -5.00
C THR A 63 -1.56 8.13 -5.05
N LEU A 64 -2.28 7.33 -4.26
CA LEU A 64 -2.08 5.88 -4.22
C LEU A 64 -2.47 5.20 -5.54
N ASN A 65 -3.50 5.69 -6.25
CA ASN A 65 -3.85 5.20 -7.58
C ASN A 65 -2.74 5.47 -8.60
N ASN A 66 -2.14 6.66 -8.57
CA ASN A 66 -0.98 6.97 -9.40
C ASN A 66 0.21 6.07 -9.06
N ASP A 67 0.49 5.88 -7.76
CA ASP A 67 1.54 4.95 -7.29
C ASP A 67 1.28 3.52 -7.77
N LEU A 68 0.03 3.04 -7.74
CA LEU A 68 -0.33 1.70 -8.21
C LEU A 68 0.00 1.52 -9.69
N THR A 69 -0.41 2.47 -10.54
CA THR A 69 -0.10 2.47 -11.98
C THR A 69 1.42 2.41 -12.22
N GLU A 70 2.19 3.23 -11.50
CA GLU A 70 3.65 3.22 -11.63
C GLU A 70 4.26 1.89 -11.17
N ILE A 71 3.75 1.31 -10.08
CA ILE A 71 4.20 0.02 -9.57
C ILE A 71 3.90 -1.09 -10.60
N GLU A 72 2.71 -1.10 -11.21
CA GLU A 72 2.34 -2.07 -12.25
C GLU A 72 3.28 -1.99 -13.45
N VAL A 73 3.58 -0.78 -13.93
CA VAL A 73 4.57 -0.58 -15.01
C VAL A 73 5.94 -1.13 -14.59
N ASN A 74 6.36 -0.91 -13.34
CA ASN A 74 7.63 -1.41 -12.83
C ASN A 74 7.69 -2.94 -12.73
N ILE A 75 6.57 -3.59 -12.38
CA ILE A 75 6.42 -5.05 -12.38
C ILE A 75 6.53 -5.56 -13.82
N ALA A 76 5.73 -5.00 -14.74
CA ALA A 76 5.70 -5.42 -16.14
C ALA A 76 7.09 -5.31 -16.80
N ARG A 77 7.80 -4.20 -16.59
CA ARG A 77 9.16 -3.96 -17.11
C ARG A 77 10.19 -4.98 -16.63
N ARG A 78 9.96 -5.67 -15.52
CA ARG A 78 10.91 -6.60 -14.91
C ARG A 78 10.44 -8.05 -14.98
N LYS A 79 9.26 -8.30 -15.55
CA LYS A 79 8.69 -9.64 -15.71
C LYS A 79 9.63 -10.56 -16.49
N PHE A 80 10.34 -10.03 -17.48
CA PHE A 80 11.33 -10.79 -18.26
C PHE A 80 12.37 -11.50 -17.37
N ALA A 81 12.79 -10.87 -16.25
CA ALA A 81 13.77 -11.47 -15.34
C ALA A 81 13.20 -12.67 -14.55
N ALA A 82 11.88 -12.77 -14.44
CA ALA A 82 11.21 -13.97 -13.95
C ALA A 82 11.01 -15.00 -15.09
N ASP A 83 10.74 -14.53 -16.31
CA ASP A 83 10.51 -15.39 -17.48
C ASP A 83 11.80 -16.13 -17.93
N GLU A 84 12.97 -15.56 -17.68
CA GLU A 84 14.30 -16.17 -17.95
C GLU A 84 14.68 -17.29 -16.97
N LEU A 85 13.93 -17.47 -15.89
CA LEU A 85 14.21 -18.55 -14.93
C LEU A 85 13.84 -19.93 -15.51
N THR A 86 14.54 -20.97 -15.07
CA THR A 86 14.11 -22.36 -15.31
C THR A 86 12.74 -22.61 -14.67
N GLU A 87 11.96 -23.55 -15.21
CA GLU A 87 10.61 -23.83 -14.72
C GLU A 87 10.55 -24.15 -13.21
N ASP A 88 11.54 -24.85 -12.65
CA ASP A 88 11.62 -25.10 -11.21
C ASP A 88 11.73 -23.80 -10.40
N LEU A 89 12.68 -22.93 -10.76
CA LEU A 89 12.86 -21.62 -10.13
C LEU A 89 11.66 -20.68 -10.36
N LYS A 90 10.97 -20.76 -11.50
CA LYS A 90 9.71 -20.02 -11.74
C LYS A 90 8.61 -20.47 -10.79
N SER A 91 8.49 -21.78 -10.57
CA SER A 91 7.53 -22.36 -9.64
C SER A 91 7.80 -21.85 -8.21
N GLN A 92 9.06 -21.96 -7.75
CA GLN A 92 9.47 -21.45 -6.43
C GLN A 92 9.24 -19.94 -6.29
N LEU A 93 9.56 -19.16 -7.33
CA LEU A 93 9.32 -17.71 -7.35
C LEU A 93 7.83 -17.40 -7.24
N THR A 94 7.00 -18.09 -8.00
CA THR A 94 5.55 -17.90 -8.01
C THR A 94 4.96 -18.20 -6.65
N GLU A 95 5.34 -19.33 -6.04
CA GLU A 95 4.91 -19.69 -4.70
C GLU A 95 5.33 -18.64 -3.66
N TYR A 96 6.58 -18.16 -3.74
CA TYR A 96 7.06 -17.10 -2.86
C TYR A 96 6.29 -15.79 -3.05
N VAL A 97 6.04 -15.38 -4.31
CA VAL A 97 5.22 -14.20 -4.62
C VAL A 97 3.81 -14.36 -4.06
N THR A 98 3.17 -15.52 -4.23
CA THR A 98 1.84 -15.80 -3.68
C THR A 98 1.84 -15.72 -2.16
N LYS A 99 2.87 -16.24 -1.48
CA LYS A 99 3.00 -16.15 -0.03
C LYS A 99 3.13 -14.70 0.44
N ILE A 100 4.05 -13.92 -0.12
CA ILE A 100 4.25 -12.52 0.30
C ILE A 100 3.03 -11.65 0.00
N THR A 101 2.36 -11.88 -1.14
CA THR A 101 1.16 -11.12 -1.53
C THR A 101 -0.04 -11.43 -0.63
N LYS A 102 -0.07 -12.59 0.05
CA LYS A 102 -1.05 -12.89 1.10
C LYS A 102 -0.67 -12.29 2.45
N GLU A 103 0.59 -12.41 2.87
CA GLU A 103 1.01 -12.00 4.21
C GLU A 103 1.16 -10.49 4.39
N ARG A 104 1.72 -9.80 3.38
CA ARG A 104 2.08 -8.38 3.51
C ARG A 104 0.89 -7.44 3.63
N PRO A 105 -0.21 -7.61 2.87
CA PRO A 105 -1.43 -6.83 3.08
C PRO A 105 -1.96 -6.93 4.49
N ASN A 106 -1.99 -8.13 5.07
CA ASN A 106 -2.48 -8.33 6.44
C ASN A 106 -1.60 -7.63 7.46
N LYS A 107 -0.27 -7.75 7.34
CA LYS A 107 0.68 -7.00 8.20
C LYS A 107 0.48 -5.49 8.07
N LYS A 108 0.29 -5.00 6.84
CA LYS A 108 0.03 -3.59 6.57
C LYS A 108 -1.29 -3.12 7.16
N HIS A 109 -2.36 -3.91 6.99
CA HIS A 109 -3.68 -3.63 7.52
C HIS A 109 -3.67 -3.55 9.04
N ILE A 110 -3.05 -4.53 9.72
CA ILE A 110 -2.88 -4.51 11.19
C ILE A 110 -2.11 -3.26 11.63
N GLN A 111 -1.04 -2.88 10.93
CA GLN A 111 -0.29 -1.66 11.23
C GLN A 111 -1.16 -0.41 11.09
N LEU A 112 -2.01 -0.35 10.07
CA LEU A 112 -2.92 0.77 9.82
C LEU A 112 -4.02 0.84 10.87
N LEU A 113 -4.60 -0.29 11.29
CA LEU A 113 -5.56 -0.36 12.38
C LEU A 113 -4.97 0.13 13.71
N LYS A 114 -3.74 -0.29 14.05
CA LYS A 114 -3.02 0.22 15.24
C LYS A 114 -2.82 1.74 15.20
N SER A 115 -2.83 2.36 14.03
CA SER A 115 -2.75 3.82 13.90
C SER A 115 -4.06 4.54 14.28
N LEU A 116 -5.18 3.81 14.33
CA LEU A 116 -6.45 4.28 14.88
C LEU A 116 -6.46 4.15 16.42
N GLU A 117 -5.89 3.06 16.94
CA GLU A 117 -5.94 2.67 18.36
C GLU A 117 -4.87 3.33 19.25
N ASN A 118 -3.68 3.66 18.75
CA ASN A 118 -2.62 4.31 19.54
C ASN A 118 -3.00 5.76 19.91
N GLN A 119 -3.82 5.85 20.95
CA GLN A 119 -4.29 7.05 21.61
C GLN A 119 -3.58 7.13 22.97
N PRO A 120 -2.73 8.14 23.25
CA PRO A 120 -2.62 8.57 24.62
C PRO A 120 -3.97 9.22 24.97
N VAL A 121 -4.56 8.75 26.08
CA VAL A 121 -5.65 9.39 26.81
C VAL A 121 -5.23 10.80 27.19
#